data_AF-A0A7J7LUU1-F1
#
_entry.id   AF-A0A7J7LUU1-F1
#
_cell.length_a   1.000
_cell.length_b   1.000
_cell.length_c   1.000
_cell.angle_alpha   90.00
_cell.angle_beta   90.00
_cell.angle_gamma   90.00
#
_symmetry.space_group_name_H-M   'P 1'
#
loop_
_entity.id
_entity.type
_entity.pdbx_description
1 polymer ?
#
loop_
_entity_poly.entity_id
_entity_poly.type
_entity_poly.pdbx_seq_one_letter_code
_entity_poly.pdbx_strand_id
1 'polypeptide(L)'
;MRILMAGLDAAGMATKLYKLKLGEIVTTIPTIGFNVETVEYKNISFTVWDVGGQDKICPLWRYYFQNTQGLIFVVDNNDRDQVVEARDELHRMLNELLEELKKQSLAEIHLYDL
;
A
#
# COMPACT_ATOMS: atom_id res chain seq x y z
N MET A 1 5.30 12.24 4.53
CA MET A 1 4.51 11.09 5.01
C MET A 1 4.54 9.99 3.97
N ARG A 2 4.87 8.75 4.34
CA ARG A 2 4.89 7.60 3.41
C ARG A 2 3.65 6.73 3.58
N ILE A 3 2.91 6.52 2.49
CA ILE A 3 1.71 5.68 2.45
C ILE A 3 1.95 4.53 1.48
N LEU A 4 1.64 3.31 1.91
CA LEU A 4 1.60 2.14 1.05
C LEU A 4 0.20 2.01 0.45
N MET A 5 0.09 1.80 -0.86
CA MET A 5 -1.15 1.46 -1.54
C MET A 5 -1.05 0.03 -2.06
N ALA A 6 -1.94 -0.84 -1.57
CA ALA A 6 -1.96 -2.27 -1.87
C ALA A 6 -3.40 -2.77 -2.10
N GLY A 7 -3.54 -3.97 -2.63
CA GLY A 7 -4.81 -4.53 -3.10
C GLY A 7 -4.56 -5.63 -4.12
N LEU A 8 -5.58 -6.43 -4.41
CA LEU A 8 -5.46 -7.50 -5.42
C LEU A 8 -5.28 -6.93 -6.83
N ASP A 9 -4.83 -7.77 -7.75
CA ASP A 9 -4.69 -7.40 -9.16
C ASP A 9 -6.01 -6.85 -9.71
N ALA A 10 -5.90 -5.88 -10.62
CA ALA A 10 -7.04 -5.17 -11.21
C ALA A 10 -7.97 -4.43 -10.23
N ALA A 11 -7.67 -4.32 -8.92
CA ALA A 11 -8.50 -3.58 -7.96
C ALA A 11 -8.59 -2.06 -8.21
N GLY A 12 -7.78 -1.53 -9.14
CA GLY A 12 -7.82 -0.12 -9.58
C GLY A 12 -6.93 0.83 -8.77
N MET A 13 -5.90 0.31 -8.08
CA MET A 13 -4.96 1.10 -7.29
C MET A 13 -4.29 2.21 -8.11
N ALA A 14 -3.62 1.86 -9.21
CA ALA A 14 -2.95 2.82 -10.09
C ALA A 14 -3.93 3.89 -10.61
N THR A 15 -5.13 3.49 -11.05
CA THR A 15 -6.15 4.44 -11.52
C THR A 15 -6.57 5.42 -10.43
N LYS A 16 -6.77 4.96 -9.20
CA LYS A 16 -7.09 5.83 -8.05
C LYS A 16 -5.92 6.76 -7.70
N LEU A 17 -4.69 6.26 -7.73
CA LEU A 17 -3.49 7.06 -7.49
C LEU A 17 -3.37 8.21 -8.49
N TYR A 18 -3.46 7.93 -9.79
CA TYR A 18 -3.38 8.98 -10.81
C TYR A 18 -4.56 9.94 -10.76
N LYS A 19 -5.75 9.48 -10.36
CA LYS A 19 -6.89 10.38 -10.10
C LYS A 19 -6.60 11.34 -8.95
N LEU A 20 -5.95 10.89 -7.88
CA LEU A 20 -5.54 11.74 -6.77
C LEU A 20 -4.40 12.69 -7.15
N LYS A 21 -3.45 12.23 -7.99
CA LYS A 21 -2.26 12.97 -8.39
C LYS A 21 -2.56 14.06 -9.43
N LEU A 22 -3.34 13.72 -10.46
CA LEU A 22 -3.55 14.56 -11.65
C LEU A 22 -4.96 15.16 -11.70
N GLY A 23 -5.90 14.67 -10.88
CA GLY A 23 -7.29 15.09 -10.94
C GLY A 23 -8.09 14.45 -12.08
N GLU A 24 -7.48 13.57 -12.89
CA GLU A 24 -8.09 12.93 -14.07
C GLU A 24 -7.97 11.41 -14.02
N ILE A 25 -8.84 10.71 -14.76
CA ILE A 25 -8.73 9.25 -14.90
C ILE A 25 -7.81 8.98 -16.08
N VAL A 26 -6.67 8.35 -15.82
CA VAL A 26 -5.71 7.96 -16.84
C VAL A 26 -5.78 6.45 -17.06
N THR A 27 -5.67 6.01 -18.31
CA THR A 27 -5.54 4.59 -18.63
C THR A 27 -4.22 4.07 -18.09
N THR A 28 -4.29 3.06 -17.21
CA THR A 28 -3.12 2.44 -16.60
C THR A 28 -2.91 1.03 -17.16
N ILE A 29 -1.65 0.63 -17.30
CA ILE A 29 -1.27 -0.77 -17.52
C ILE A 29 -1.11 -1.49 -16.17
N PRO A 30 -1.31 -2.82 -16.10
CA PRO A 30 -1.07 -3.58 -14.88
C PRO A 30 0.34 -3.36 -14.32
N THR A 31 0.43 -3.07 -13.02
CA THR A 31 1.71 -2.80 -12.33
C THR A 31 2.45 -4.12 -12.08
N ILE A 32 3.58 -4.33 -12.76
CA ILE A 32 4.44 -5.53 -12.60
C ILE A 32 5.39 -5.42 -11.38
N GLY A 33 5.55 -4.22 -10.82
CA GLY A 33 6.44 -3.96 -9.69
C GLY A 33 5.82 -2.97 -8.72
N PHE A 34 6.35 -1.76 -8.70
CA PHE A 34 5.82 -0.66 -7.91
C PHE A 34 5.93 0.67 -8.64
N ASN A 35 5.10 1.63 -8.26
CA ASN A 35 5.23 3.03 -8.64
C ASN A 35 5.35 3.91 -7.38
N VAL A 36 6.07 5.03 -7.47
CA VAL A 36 6.25 5.96 -6.35
C VAL A 36 5.85 7.35 -6.79
N GLU A 37 4.78 7.87 -6.18
CA GLU A 37 4.23 9.17 -6.54
C GLU A 37 4.04 10.04 -5.31
N THR A 38 4.47 11.30 -5.39
CA THR A 38 4.13 12.29 -4.36
C THR A 38 2.82 12.98 -4.73
N VAL A 39 1.81 12.84 -3.87
CA VAL A 39 0.48 13.41 -4.03
C VAL A 39 0.33 14.60 -3.08
N GLU A 40 -0.17 15.71 -3.60
CA GLU A 40 -0.58 16.86 -2.82
C GLU A 40 -2.10 16.89 -2.77
N TYR A 41 -2.66 16.80 -1.56
CA TYR A 41 -4.09 16.87 -1.35
C TYR A 41 -4.40 17.86 -0.25
N LYS A 42 -5.10 18.95 -0.61
CA LYS A 42 -5.34 20.11 0.26
C LYS A 42 -4.02 20.69 0.78
N ASN A 43 -3.81 20.66 2.10
CA ASN A 43 -2.62 21.17 2.78
C ASN A 43 -1.66 20.06 3.23
N ILE A 44 -1.78 18.84 2.67
CA ILE A 44 -0.97 17.68 3.04
C ILE A 44 -0.27 17.14 1.79
N SER A 45 1.04 16.86 1.92
CA SER A 45 1.85 16.19 0.91
C SER A 45 2.30 14.82 1.45
N PHE A 46 2.11 13.77 0.64
CA PHE A 46 2.48 12.41 0.99
C PHE A 46 2.96 11.63 -0.23
N THR A 47 3.87 10.69 0.00
CA THR A 47 4.42 9.80 -1.04
C THR A 47 3.71 8.47 -0.97
N VAL A 48 3.02 8.10 -2.04
CA VAL A 48 2.35 6.82 -2.22
C VAL A 48 3.27 5.84 -2.91
N TRP A 49 3.41 4.65 -2.33
CA TRP A 49 4.06 3.49 -2.94
C TRP A 49 2.94 2.55 -3.41
N ASP A 50 2.62 2.58 -4.70
CA ASP A 50 1.65 1.69 -5.34
C ASP A 50 2.35 0.38 -5.71
N VAL A 51 1.94 -0.73 -5.09
CA VAL A 51 2.55 -2.05 -5.31
C VAL A 51 1.62 -2.95 -6.10
N GLY A 52 2.17 -3.71 -7.05
CA GLY A 52 1.42 -4.66 -7.86
C GLY A 52 0.72 -5.73 -7.02
N GLY A 53 -0.50 -6.09 -7.42
CA GLY A 53 -1.38 -7.01 -6.70
C GLY A 53 -1.48 -8.43 -7.28
N GLN A 54 -0.62 -8.78 -8.24
CA GLN A 54 -0.59 -10.13 -8.80
C GLN A 54 -0.10 -11.13 -7.75
N ASP A 55 -0.59 -12.37 -7.77
CA ASP A 55 -0.25 -13.42 -6.80
C ASP A 55 1.26 -13.61 -6.59
N LYS A 56 2.06 -13.40 -7.64
CA LYS A 56 3.53 -13.53 -7.60
C LYS A 56 4.21 -12.33 -6.91
N ILE A 57 3.54 -11.19 -6.86
CA ILE A 57 4.04 -9.91 -6.34
C ILE A 57 3.51 -9.66 -4.92
N CYS A 58 2.31 -10.13 -4.57
CA CYS A 58 1.74 -9.96 -3.22
C CYS A 58 2.70 -10.36 -2.08
N PRO A 59 3.43 -11.48 -2.15
CA PRO A 59 4.41 -11.84 -1.11
C PRO A 59 5.58 -10.86 -0.98
N LEU A 60 5.79 -9.94 -1.93
CA LEU A 60 6.83 -8.93 -1.90
C LEU A 60 6.40 -7.66 -1.17
N TRP A 61 5.11 -7.50 -0.83
CA TRP A 61 4.60 -6.33 -0.12
C TRP A 61 5.34 -6.06 1.20
N ARG A 62 5.79 -7.11 1.87
CA ARG A 62 6.57 -7.03 3.13
C ARG A 62 7.83 -6.19 3.06
N TYR A 63 8.47 -6.14 1.88
CA TYR A 63 9.67 -5.34 1.68
C TYR A 63 9.38 -3.83 1.67
N TYR A 64 8.10 -3.44 1.57
CA TYR A 64 7.66 -2.05 1.54
C TYR A 64 7.04 -1.59 2.86
N PHE A 65 7.07 -2.37 3.95
CA PHE A 65 6.50 -1.96 5.24
C PHE A 65 7.40 -1.03 6.06
N GLN A 66 8.71 -1.12 5.87
CA GLN A 66 9.65 -0.28 6.61
C GLN A 66 9.37 1.21 6.32
N ASN A 67 9.28 2.04 7.36
CA ASN A 67 8.91 3.45 7.26
C ASN A 67 7.52 3.74 6.65
N THR A 68 6.63 2.75 6.53
CA THR A 68 5.23 2.99 6.15
C THR A 68 4.47 3.58 7.33
N GLN A 69 3.85 4.74 7.13
CA GLN A 69 3.09 5.44 8.18
C GLN A 69 1.57 5.28 8.01
N GLY A 70 1.13 4.85 6.83
CA GLY A 70 -0.27 4.64 6.53
C GLY A 70 -0.44 3.63 5.40
N LEU A 71 -1.61 3.01 5.38
CA LEU A 71 -1.98 2.01 4.40
C LEU A 71 -3.30 2.42 3.73
N ILE A 72 -3.32 2.35 2.39
CA ILE A 72 -4.54 2.37 1.59
C ILE A 72 -4.70 0.99 0.99
N PHE A 73 -5.72 0.25 1.41
CA PHE A 73 -6.06 -1.04 0.81
C PHE A 73 -7.24 -0.87 -0.14
N VAL A 74 -7.06 -1.22 -1.41
CA VAL A 74 -8.08 -1.05 -2.45
C VAL A 74 -8.74 -2.40 -2.74
N VAL A 75 -10.07 -2.42 -2.66
CA VAL A 75 -10.91 -3.59 -2.96
C VAL A 75 -11.83 -3.24 -4.12
N ASP A 76 -11.91 -4.11 -5.12
CA ASP A 76 -12.95 -4.02 -6.14
C ASP A 76 -14.27 -4.57 -5.59
N ASN A 77 -15.30 -3.74 -5.53
CA ASN A 77 -16.62 -4.13 -5.05
C ASN A 77 -17.45 -4.87 -6.11
N ASN A 78 -17.05 -4.81 -7.38
CA ASN A 78 -17.73 -5.51 -8.46
C ASN A 78 -17.31 -6.98 -8.54
N ASP A 79 -16.07 -7.30 -8.16
CA ASP A 79 -15.57 -8.67 -8.10
C ASP A 79 -15.86 -9.31 -6.72
N ARG A 80 -17.04 -9.92 -6.61
CA ARG A 80 -17.46 -10.58 -5.36
C ARG A 80 -16.68 -11.85 -5.05
N ASP A 81 -16.11 -12.50 -6.06
CA ASP A 81 -15.37 -13.74 -5.89
C ASP A 81 -14.03 -13.47 -5.20
N GLN A 82 -13.41 -12.32 -5.52
CA GLN A 82 -12.15 -11.88 -4.91
C GLN A 82 -12.29 -11.24 -3.53
N VAL A 83 -13.49 -10.92 -3.02
CA VAL A 83 -13.65 -10.25 -1.72
C VAL A 83 -13.08 -11.07 -0.56
N VAL A 84 -13.26 -12.39 -0.60
CA VAL A 84 -12.75 -13.29 0.45
C VAL A 84 -11.23 -13.31 0.44
N GLU A 85 -10.63 -13.37 -0.74
CA GLU A 85 -9.19 -13.31 -0.93
C GLU A 85 -8.61 -11.95 -0.48
N ALA A 86 -9.26 -10.85 -0.89
CA ALA A 86 -8.85 -9.50 -0.50
C ALA A 86 -8.88 -9.31 1.02
N ARG A 87 -9.90 -9.89 1.70
CA ARG A 87 -9.96 -9.94 3.16
C ARG A 87 -8.75 -10.68 3.72
N ASP A 88 -8.45 -11.87 3.22
CA ASP A 88 -7.38 -12.72 3.76
C ASP A 88 -6.00 -12.08 3.56
N GLU A 89 -5.76 -11.48 2.40
CA GLU A 89 -4.55 -10.70 2.12
C GLU A 89 -4.43 -9.46 3.01
N LEU A 90 -5.54 -8.72 3.23
CA LEU A 90 -5.54 -7.59 4.15
C LEU A 90 -5.17 -8.01 5.58
N HIS A 91 -5.73 -9.12 6.08
CA HIS A 91 -5.40 -9.61 7.43
C HIS A 91 -3.94 -10.04 7.53
N ARG A 92 -3.41 -10.74 6.52
CA ARG A 92 -1.99 -11.12 6.47
C ARG A 92 -1.10 -9.89 6.50
N MET A 93 -1.39 -8.91 5.64
CA MET A 93 -0.60 -7.68 5.52
C MET A 93 -0.64 -6.84 6.80
N LEU A 94 -1.79 -6.73 7.46
CA LEU A 94 -1.90 -6.03 8.74
C LEU A 94 -1.07 -6.70 9.84
N ASN A 95 -1.07 -8.03 9.92
CA ASN A 95 -0.25 -8.74 10.90
C ASN A 95 1.25 -8.46 10.70
N GLU A 96 1.73 -8.57 9.47
CA GLU A 96 3.14 -8.30 9.14
C GLU A 96 3.52 -6.83 9.35
N LEU A 97 2.65 -5.89 8.98
CA LEU A 97 2.86 -4.45 9.21
C LEU A 97 2.92 -4.13 10.72
N LEU A 98 2.06 -4.74 11.53
CA LEU A 98 2.07 -4.57 12.98
C LEU A 98 3.34 -5.12 13.62
N GLU A 99 3.86 -6.25 13.14
CA GLU A 99 5.15 -6.78 13.59
C GLU A 99 6.30 -5.82 13.26
N GLU A 100 6.30 -5.23 12.07
CA GLU A 100 7.33 -4.28 11.66
C GLU A 100 7.29 -2.99 12.49
N LEU A 101 6.08 -2.45 12.74
CA LEU A 101 5.90 -1.28 13.61
C LEU A 101 6.37 -1.54 15.06
N LYS A 102 6.12 -2.74 15.59
CA LYS A 102 6.62 -3.14 16.91
C LYS A 102 8.15 -3.16 16.95
N LYS A 103 8.82 -3.72 15.93
CA LYS A 103 10.28 -3.73 15.86
C LYS A 103 10.87 -2.32 15.84
N GLN A 104 10.27 -1.41 15.08
CA GLN A 104 10.70 -0.01 15.02
C GLN A 104 10.57 0.67 16.38
N SER A 105 9.45 0.48 17.08
CA SER A 105 9.25 1.05 18.42
C SER A 105 10.27 0.53 19.45
N LEU A 106 10.63 -0.75 19.39
CA LEU A 106 11.63 -1.35 20.28
C LEU A 106 13.04 -0.83 19.99
N ALA A 107 13.38 -0.65 18.70
CA ALA A 107 14.66 -0.10 18.28
C ALA A 107 14.82 1.37 18.74
N GLU A 108 13.77 2.18 18.65
CA GLU A 108 13.78 3.56 19.17
C GLU A 108 14.03 3.59 20.67
N ILE A 109 13.35 2.76 21.46
CA ILE A 109 13.55 2.69 22.92
C ILE A 109 15.02 2.38 23.26
N HIS A 110 15.62 1.37 22.60
CA HIS A 110 17.00 0.98 22.89
C HIS A 110 18.04 2.05 22.52
N LEU A 111 17.76 2.88 21.50
CA LEU A 111 18.61 4.03 21.13
C LEU A 111 18.58 5.14 22.19
N TYR A 112 17.48 5.29 22.93
CA TYR A 112 17.37 6.26 24.03
C TYR A 112 18.00 5.78 25.34
N ASP A 113 18.30 4.48 25.46
CA ASP A 113 18.94 3.87 26.64
C ASP A 113 20.49 3.88 26.57
N LEU A 114 21.08 4.44 25.50
CA LEU A 114 22.53 4.60 25.26
C LEU A 114 22.96 6.06 25.40
#